data_AF-A0A7C3SKU3-F1
#
_entry.id   AF-A0A7C3SKU3-F1
#
_cell.length_a   1.000
_cell.length_b   1.000
_cell.length_c   1.000
_cell.angle_alpha   90.00
_cell.angle_beta   90.00
_cell.angle_gamma   90.00
#
_symmetry.space_group_name_H-M   'P 1'
#
loop_
_entity.id
_entity.type
_entity.pdbx_description
1 polymer ?
#
loop_
_entity_poly.entity_id
_entity_poly.type
_entity_poly.pdbx_seq_one_letter_code
_entity_poly.pdbx_strand_id
1 'polypeptide(L)'
;MGTEGTVYVGSNHDPNLALGTKEGLTLRGVQWFWGRFYEAYVKEDQAFVDAVLGDKEPPITGVDGLRVVEIAEACWRSWREKKPVVVERTPV
;
A
#
# COMPACT_ATOMS: atom_id res chain seq x y z
N MET A 1 -13.90 -8.12 1.20
CA MET A 1 -15.16 -8.86 1.32
C MET A 1 -15.85 -8.82 -0.03
N GLY A 2 -16.34 -9.95 -0.51
CA GLY A 2 -17.17 -10.08 -1.71
C GLY A 2 -18.33 -11.03 -1.44
N THR A 3 -19.17 -11.25 -2.45
CA THR A 3 -20.38 -12.09 -2.35
C THR A 3 -20.09 -13.54 -1.98
N GLU A 4 -18.91 -14.05 -2.33
CA GLU A 4 -18.52 -15.44 -2.10
C GLU A 4 -17.50 -15.63 -0.97
N GLY A 5 -17.12 -14.56 -0.27
CA GLY A 5 -16.22 -14.67 0.87
C GLY A 5 -15.27 -13.50 1.03
N THR A 6 -14.24 -13.71 1.86
CA THR A 6 -13.29 -12.67 2.24
C THR A 6 -11.88 -13.21 2.28
N VAL A 7 -10.97 -12.51 1.60
CA VAL A 7 -9.53 -12.66 1.79
C VAL A 7 -9.08 -11.66 2.85
N TYR A 8 -8.26 -12.13 3.80
CA TYR A 8 -7.64 -11.30 4.81
C TYR A 8 -6.12 -11.30 4.61
N VAL A 9 -5.53 -10.11 4.53
CA VAL A 9 -4.07 -9.94 4.48
C VAL A 9 -3.62 -9.49 5.86
N GLY A 10 -2.88 -10.37 6.56
CA GLY A 10 -2.35 -10.11 7.89
C GLY A 10 -1.15 -9.15 7.91
N SER A 11 -0.62 -8.93 9.11
CA SER A 11 0.63 -8.20 9.30
C SER A 11 1.79 -9.16 9.45
N ASN A 12 2.96 -8.75 8.95
CA ASN A 12 4.19 -9.47 9.23
C ASN A 12 4.55 -9.28 10.71
N HIS A 13 4.95 -10.35 11.35
CA HIS A 13 5.54 -10.32 12.68
C HIS A 13 7.06 -10.29 12.56
N ASP A 14 7.72 -9.72 13.57
CA ASP A 14 9.18 -9.82 13.69
C ASP A 14 9.54 -11.30 13.88
N PRO A 15 10.27 -11.92 12.93
CA PRO A 15 10.63 -13.33 13.04
C PRO A 15 11.70 -13.58 14.11
N ASN A 16 12.39 -12.54 14.57
CA ASN A 16 13.54 -12.65 15.46
C ASN A 16 13.20 -12.39 16.94
N LEU A 17 11.98 -11.92 17.23
CA LEU A 17 11.59 -11.54 18.59
C LEU A 17 10.15 -11.95 18.93
N ALA A 18 10.02 -12.93 19.83
CA ALA A 18 8.78 -13.26 20.51
C ALA A 18 8.99 -13.19 22.02
N LEU A 19 8.00 -12.64 22.73
CA LEU A 19 8.05 -12.52 24.19
C LEU A 19 7.10 -13.52 24.85
N GLY A 20 7.66 -14.49 25.56
CA GLY A 20 6.91 -15.45 26.37
C GLY A 20 6.77 -14.97 27.81
N THR A 21 5.54 -15.01 28.33
CA THR A 21 5.18 -14.64 29.71
C THR A 21 4.18 -15.65 30.27
N LYS A 22 3.77 -15.52 31.53
CA LYS A 22 2.71 -16.38 32.11
C LYS A 22 1.34 -16.15 31.42
N GLU A 23 1.19 -15.04 30.72
CA GLU A 23 0.03 -14.65 29.92
C GLU A 23 0.03 -15.23 28.49
N GLY A 24 1.15 -15.83 28.05
CA GLY A 24 1.30 -16.44 26.74
C GLY A 24 2.42 -15.84 25.90
N LEU A 25 2.32 -16.02 24.57
CA LEU A 25 3.33 -15.60 23.59
C LEU A 25 2.88 -14.34 22.85
N THR A 26 3.69 -13.28 22.91
CA THR A 26 3.47 -12.04 22.16
C THR A 26 4.40 -11.97 20.95
N LEU A 27 3.81 -11.90 19.75
CA LEU A 27 4.52 -11.62 18.50
C LEU A 27 4.52 -10.12 18.22
N ARG A 28 5.69 -9.50 18.08
CA ARG A 28 5.77 -8.08 17.74
C ARG A 28 5.61 -7.88 16.24
N GLY A 29 5.07 -6.72 15.83
CA GLY A 29 5.05 -6.33 14.42
C GLY A 29 6.42 -5.86 13.95
N VAL A 30 6.63 -5.84 12.64
CA VAL A 30 7.82 -5.23 12.03
C VAL A 30 7.86 -3.74 12.41
N GLN A 31 8.92 -3.32 13.08
CA GLN A 31 9.01 -2.00 13.73
C GLN A 31 9.19 -0.84 12.73
N TRP A 32 9.48 -1.12 11.46
CA TRP A 32 9.83 -0.09 10.48
C TRP A 32 9.47 -0.44 9.04
N PHE A 33 9.11 0.57 8.25
CA PHE A 33 8.56 0.38 6.90
C PHE A 33 9.54 -0.27 5.92
N TRP A 34 10.84 0.00 6.05
CA TRP A 34 11.86 -0.66 5.21
C TRP A 34 11.88 -2.16 5.43
N GLY A 35 11.87 -2.64 6.67
CA GLY A 35 11.78 -4.07 6.95
C GLY A 35 10.46 -4.68 6.46
N ARG A 36 9.37 -3.91 6.50
CA ARG A 36 8.04 -4.37 6.06
C ARG A 36 7.91 -4.45 4.55
N PHE A 37 8.55 -3.55 3.81
CA PHE A 37 8.38 -3.38 2.37
C PHE A 37 9.64 -3.66 1.56
N TYR A 38 10.70 -4.18 2.16
CA TYR A 38 11.97 -4.46 1.47
C TYR A 38 11.77 -5.24 0.17
N GLU A 39 11.07 -6.38 0.22
CA GLU A 39 10.79 -7.17 -0.98
C GLU A 39 9.89 -6.46 -1.99
N ALA A 40 9.03 -5.54 -1.54
CA ALA A 40 8.20 -4.75 -2.43
C ALA A 40 9.04 -3.74 -3.23
N TYR A 41 9.96 -3.04 -2.56
CA TYR A 41 10.90 -2.12 -3.23
C TYR A 41 11.81 -2.84 -4.22
N VAL A 42 12.36 -4.00 -3.85
CA VAL A 42 13.18 -4.81 -4.78
C VAL A 42 12.39 -5.18 -6.04
N LYS A 43 11.12 -5.58 -5.89
CA LYS A 43 10.27 -5.94 -7.03
C LYS A 43 9.84 -4.73 -7.86
N GLU A 44 9.62 -3.58 -7.22
CA GLU A 44 9.32 -2.30 -7.89
C GLU A 44 10.50 -1.86 -8.76
N ASP A 45 11.71 -1.84 -8.20
CA ASP A 45 12.94 -1.47 -8.92
C ASP A 45 13.18 -2.42 -10.10
N GLN A 46 13.03 -3.73 -9.90
CA GLN A 46 13.15 -4.71 -10.97
C GLN A 46 12.12 -4.47 -12.08
N ALA A 47 10.85 -4.24 -11.73
CA ALA A 47 9.80 -3.99 -12.70
C ALA A 47 10.06 -2.71 -13.51
N PHE A 48 10.59 -1.67 -12.88
CA PHE A 48 11.00 -0.44 -13.56
C PHE A 48 12.15 -0.70 -14.54
N VAL A 49 13.22 -1.38 -14.09
CA VAL A 49 14.37 -1.70 -14.94
C VAL A 49 13.95 -2.56 -16.14
N ASP A 50 13.09 -3.56 -15.92
CA ASP A 50 12.57 -4.43 -16.97
C ASP A 50 11.73 -3.65 -18.00
N ALA A 51 10.92 -2.70 -17.56
CA ALA A 51 10.14 -1.82 -18.45
C ALA A 51 11.06 -0.96 -19.32
N VAL A 52 12.13 -0.40 -18.75
CA VAL A 52 13.13 0.42 -19.48
C VAL A 52 13.91 -0.42 -20.48
N LEU A 53 14.46 -1.57 -20.07
CA LEU A 53 15.23 -2.44 -20.96
C LEU A 53 14.37 -3.05 -22.07
N GLY A 54 13.09 -3.29 -21.78
CA GLY A 54 12.15 -3.87 -22.72
C GLY A 54 11.42 -2.89 -23.63
N ASP A 55 11.60 -1.58 -23.45
CA ASP A 55 10.80 -0.52 -24.08
C ASP A 55 9.29 -0.78 -23.94
N LYS A 56 8.85 -1.02 -22.70
CA LYS A 56 7.45 -1.33 -22.35
C LYS A 56 6.89 -0.28 -21.40
N GLU A 57 5.56 -0.12 -21.44
CA GLU A 57 4.86 0.65 -20.43
C GLU A 57 5.06 0.01 -19.05
N PRO A 58 5.43 0.78 -18.02
CA PRO A 58 5.57 0.26 -16.67
C PRO A 58 4.21 -0.19 -16.12
N PRO A 59 4.18 -1.15 -15.17
CA PRO A 59 2.94 -1.65 -14.59
C PRO A 59 2.16 -0.58 -13.79
N ILE A 60 2.83 0.52 -13.42
CA ILE A 60 2.25 1.69 -12.77
C ILE A 60 2.67 2.92 -13.58
N THR A 61 1.68 3.72 -13.98
CA THR A 61 1.85 4.87 -14.88
C THR A 61 1.73 6.20 -14.14
N GLY A 62 2.04 7.30 -14.83
CA GLY A 62 1.77 8.65 -14.30
C GLY A 62 0.28 8.91 -14.07
N VAL A 63 -0.61 8.26 -14.83
CA VAL A 63 -2.06 8.38 -14.66
C VAL A 63 -2.50 7.79 -13.32
N ASP A 64 -1.92 6.66 -12.91
CA ASP A 64 -2.21 6.06 -11.61
C ASP A 64 -1.84 7.01 -10.47
N GLY A 65 -0.67 7.66 -10.58
CA GLY A 65 -0.23 8.70 -9.64
C GLY A 65 -1.22 9.88 -9.56
N LEU A 66 -1.67 10.39 -10.71
CA LEU A 66 -2.66 11.46 -10.77
C LEU A 66 -3.98 11.06 -10.08
N ARG A 67 -4.50 9.85 -10.34
CA ARG A 67 -5.74 9.38 -9.72
C ARG A 67 -5.64 9.28 -8.20
N VAL A 68 -4.49 8.86 -7.66
CA VAL A 68 -4.26 8.80 -6.21
C VAL A 68 -4.25 10.19 -5.59
N VAL A 69 -3.64 11.18 -6.25
CA VAL A 69 -3.64 12.58 -5.77
C VAL A 69 -5.05 13.17 -5.79
N GLU A 70 -5.85 12.92 -6.83
CA GLU A 70 -7.26 13.35 -6.90
C GLU A 70 -8.09 12.81 -5.73
N ILE A 71 -7.87 11.55 -5.35
CA ILE A 71 -8.51 10.94 -4.17
C ILE A 71 -8.02 11.62 -2.89
N ALA A 72 -6.72 11.84 -2.73
CA ALA A 72 -6.16 12.48 -1.54
C ALA A 72 -6.70 13.89 -1.32
N GLU A 73 -6.80 14.70 -2.38
CA GLU A 73 -7.40 16.03 -2.34
C GLU A 73 -8.88 16.00 -1.96
N ALA A 74 -9.65 15.08 -2.53
CA ALA A 74 -11.06 14.91 -2.16
C ALA A 74 -11.24 14.48 -0.69
N CYS A 75 -10.39 13.58 -0.19
CA CYS A 75 -10.36 13.18 1.22
C CYS A 75 -10.04 14.38 2.13
N TRP A 76 -9.05 15.19 1.75
CA TRP A 76 -8.67 16.38 2.50
C TRP A 76 -9.79 17.42 2.56
N ARG A 77 -10.45 17.68 1.42
CA ARG A 77 -11.64 18.54 1.33
C ARG A 77 -12.79 18.01 2.19
N SER A 78 -13.10 16.72 2.08
CA SER A 78 -14.15 16.04 2.87
C SER A 78 -13.93 16.22 4.37
N TRP A 79 -12.69 16.02 4.85
CA TRP A 79 -12.35 16.22 6.26
C TRP A 79 -12.59 17.66 6.73
N ARG A 80 -12.17 18.65 5.93
CA ARG A 80 -12.36 20.08 6.25
C ARG A 80 -13.82 20.51 6.22
N GLU A 81 -14.58 20.04 5.24
CA GLU A 81 -15.98 20.41 5.03
C GLU A 81 -16.96 19.57 5.86
N LYS A 82 -16.47 18.52 6.54
CA LYS A 82 -17.26 17.57 7.34
C LYS A 82 -18.43 16.94 6.58
N LYS A 83 -18.25 16.70 5.28
CA LYS A 83 -19.24 16.05 4.42
C LYS A 83 -18.56 15.24 3.32
N PRO A 84 -19.25 14.23 2.75
CA PRO A 84 -18.75 13.54 1.57
C PRO A 84 -18.46 14.50 0.42
N VAL A 85 -17.34 14.30 -0.27
CA VAL A 85 -16.92 15.06 -1.45
C VAL A 85 -16.71 14.07 -2.60
N VAL A 86 -17.22 14.42 -3.78
CA VAL A 86 -17.01 13.63 -5.00
C VAL A 86 -15.59 13.81 -5.49
N VAL A 87 -14.93 12.72 -5.86
CA VAL A 87 -13.60 12.78 -6.50
C VAL A 87 -13.77 13.31 -7.92
N GLU A 88 -13.21 14.49 -8.17
CA GLU A 88 -13.16 15.08 -9.51
C GLU A 88 -11.99 14.47 -10.29
N ARG A 89 -12.24 14.11 -11.56
CA ARG A 89 -11.26 13.44 -12.42
C ARG A 89 -10.81 14.36 -13.53
N THR A 90 -9.51 14.58 -13.63
CA THR A 90 -8.85 15.25 -14.75
C THR A 90 -8.93 14.36 -15.99
N PRO A 91 -9.33 14.91 -17.15
CA PRO A 91 -9.19 14.23 -18.44
C PRO A 91 -7.71 14.06 -18.80
N VAL A 92 -7.31 12.84 -19.12
CA VAL A 92 -5.96 12.45 -19.56
C VAL A 92 -6.06 11.52 -20.76
#